data_AF-A0A2N5SV73-F1
#
_entry.id   AF-A0A2N5SV73-F1
#
_cell.length_a   1.000
_cell.length_b   1.000
_cell.length_c   1.000
_cell.angle_alpha   90.00
_cell.angle_beta   90.00
_cell.angle_gamma   90.00
#
_symmetry.space_group_name_H-M   'P 1'
#
loop_
_entity.id
_entity.type
_entity.pdbx_description
1 polymer ?
#
loop_
_entity_poly.entity_id
_entity_poly.type
_entity_poly.pdbx_seq_one_letter_code
_entity_poly.pdbx_strand_id
1 'polypeptide(L)'
;MQFHELSEHEKDKLLQIWYLKSEIRHKFLAMIQEKQPLVRVCRPGEQTTLGTNGQQKIIESLRKRAKNLRKVLNKYNKKAKSFARLNPEHPHPRQIKYADLMNLDAEDPFWNNGLFTNENEPWAVDSNTQNGIRYLAAMNRGTEEKRRLGWEVRRAMRWAIERHDSLRGLLDTITSGTDHERTRTLLGHHTLISLDPHKRRMAAQAVLHSKFMENYNLQRAWNIPCLQVFDKTERQMGDAEIQERWLAQMKFFDNGFNHGTASMIPGDLPVIGEDNERPDNDVDRDQEDIEHGEEEPAAIDDKEDDEDDEYMQEVANMLNENMMAEIANEADYGVDKDDYE
;
A
#
# COMPACT_ATOMS: atom_id res chain seq x y z
N MET A 1 28.73 19.14 31.20
CA MET A 1 30.13 19.26 30.75
C MET A 1 30.14 19.75 29.32
N GLN A 2 31.04 20.65 28.99
CA GLN A 2 30.86 21.70 27.98
C GLN A 2 31.60 21.38 26.67
N PHE A 3 30.96 21.55 25.51
CA PHE A 3 31.65 21.63 24.22
C PHE A 3 32.47 22.94 24.06
N HIS A 4 32.56 23.76 25.13
CA HIS A 4 33.50 24.89 25.23
C HIS A 4 34.96 24.47 25.42
N GLU A 5 35.26 23.21 25.76
CA GLU A 5 36.64 22.74 25.94
C GLU A 5 37.31 22.20 24.67
N LEU A 6 36.56 22.04 23.56
CA LEU A 6 37.15 21.60 22.30
C LEU A 6 37.89 22.75 21.60
N SER A 7 39.15 22.49 21.22
CA SER A 7 39.95 23.37 20.39
C SER A 7 39.25 23.65 19.06
N GLU A 8 39.50 24.83 18.45
CA GLU A 8 38.97 25.16 17.12
C GLU A 8 39.27 24.06 16.08
N HIS A 9 40.45 23.44 16.18
CA HIS A 9 40.85 22.33 15.31
C HIS A 9 40.03 21.05 15.53
N GLU A 10 39.53 20.79 16.73
CA GLU A 10 38.68 19.65 17.03
C GLU A 10 37.25 19.89 16.56
N LYS A 11 36.76 21.13 16.72
CA LYS A 11 35.47 21.58 16.16
C LYS A 11 35.44 21.45 14.64
N ASP A 12 36.52 21.86 13.95
CA ASP A 12 36.63 21.71 12.49
C ASP A 12 36.60 20.23 12.06
N LYS A 13 37.33 19.35 12.77
CA LYS A 13 37.26 17.90 12.52
C LYS A 13 35.87 17.34 12.71
N LEU A 14 35.15 17.78 13.74
CA LEU A 14 33.79 17.34 14.03
C LEU A 14 32.82 17.80 12.93
N LEU A 15 32.96 19.05 12.46
CA LEU A 15 32.20 19.60 11.34
C LEU A 15 32.42 18.81 10.04
N GLN A 16 33.67 18.43 9.77
CA GLN A 16 34.01 17.59 8.62
C GLN A 16 33.38 16.19 8.72
N ILE A 17 33.29 15.62 9.92
CA ILE A 17 32.60 14.35 10.14
C ILE A 17 31.09 14.50 9.92
N TRP A 18 30.50 15.59 10.42
CA TRP A 18 29.09 15.90 10.23
C TRP A 18 28.73 16.07 8.75
N TYR A 19 29.56 16.78 7.98
CA TYR A 19 29.40 16.92 6.53
C TYR A 19 29.38 15.55 5.83
N LEU A 20 30.37 14.69 6.13
CA LEU A 20 30.43 13.35 5.55
C LEU A 20 29.23 12.49 5.94
N LYS A 21 28.75 12.60 7.18
CA LYS A 21 27.55 11.90 7.66
C LYS A 21 26.31 12.36 6.89
N SER A 22 26.17 13.66 6.67
CA SER A 22 25.09 14.23 5.87
C SER A 22 25.18 13.76 4.40
N GLU A 23 26.37 13.70 3.81
CA GLU A 23 26.57 13.12 2.48
C GLU A 23 26.16 11.63 2.42
N ILE A 24 26.49 10.83 3.44
CA ILE A 24 26.07 9.43 3.52
C ILE A 24 24.54 9.34 3.46
N ARG A 25 23.83 10.14 4.26
CA ARG A 25 22.37 10.16 4.29
C ARG A 25 21.77 10.51 2.92
N HIS A 26 22.27 11.56 2.27
CA HIS A 26 21.79 11.96 0.95
C HIS A 26 22.00 10.85 -0.09
N LYS A 27 23.19 10.24 -0.12
CA LYS A 27 23.51 9.17 -1.09
C LYS A 27 22.73 7.89 -0.81
N PHE A 28 22.49 7.58 0.46
CA PHE A 28 21.65 6.46 0.89
C PHE A 28 20.20 6.64 0.46
N LEU A 29 19.59 7.79 0.75
CA LEU A 29 18.20 8.11 0.34
C LEU A 29 18.05 8.11 -1.18
N ALA A 30 19.02 8.69 -1.90
CA ALA A 30 19.02 8.71 -3.34
C ALA A 30 19.06 7.27 -3.91
N MET A 31 19.80 6.36 -3.28
CA MET A 31 19.86 4.96 -3.68
C MET A 31 18.52 4.24 -3.44
N ILE A 32 17.89 4.44 -2.28
CA ILE A 32 16.56 3.88 -1.99
C ILE A 32 15.53 4.35 -3.03
N GLN A 33 15.54 5.65 -3.35
CA GLN A 33 14.62 6.22 -4.34
C GLN A 33 14.82 5.62 -5.74
N GLU A 34 16.06 5.32 -6.15
CA GLU A 34 16.34 4.65 -7.42
C GLU A 34 15.97 3.16 -7.42
N LYS A 35 15.97 2.50 -6.26
CA LYS A 35 15.53 1.11 -6.13
C LYS A 35 14.00 0.97 -6.23
N GLN A 36 13.24 2.00 -5.86
CA GLN A 36 11.76 1.97 -5.83
C GLN A 36 11.06 1.41 -7.09
N PRO A 37 11.47 1.76 -8.32
CA PRO A 37 10.86 1.21 -9.54
C PRO A 37 11.13 -0.29 -9.74
N LEU A 38 12.14 -0.88 -9.10
CA LEU A 38 12.34 -2.33 -9.13
C LEU A 38 11.43 -3.04 -8.13
N VAL A 39 11.17 -2.42 -6.97
CA VAL A 39 10.32 -2.98 -5.90
C VAL A 39 8.83 -2.88 -6.25
N ARG A 40 8.40 -1.76 -6.85
CA ARG A 40 7.00 -1.53 -7.23
C ARG A 40 6.49 -2.48 -8.32
N VAL A 41 7.38 -3.21 -8.98
CA VAL A 41 7.11 -3.89 -10.23
C VAL A 41 7.12 -5.43 -10.06
N CYS A 42 7.16 -5.91 -8.81
CA CYS A 42 7.00 -7.32 -8.49
C CYS A 42 5.64 -7.55 -7.82
N ARG A 43 4.57 -7.66 -8.61
CA ARG A 43 3.37 -8.41 -8.20
C ARG A 43 3.47 -9.80 -8.83
N PRO A 44 3.20 -10.90 -8.10
CA PRO A 44 3.14 -12.22 -8.70
C PRO A 44 2.17 -12.23 -9.89
N GLY A 45 2.69 -12.47 -11.11
CA GLY A 45 1.91 -12.53 -12.36
C GLY A 45 1.87 -11.27 -13.23
N GLU A 46 2.42 -10.12 -12.80
CA GLU A 46 2.52 -8.92 -13.66
C GLU A 46 3.94 -8.78 -14.24
N GLN A 47 4.08 -8.74 -15.57
CA GLN A 47 5.36 -8.43 -16.21
C GLN A 47 5.73 -6.97 -15.99
N THR A 48 7.02 -6.73 -15.79
CA THR A 48 7.51 -5.39 -15.48
C THR A 48 7.25 -4.42 -16.64
N THR A 49 6.62 -3.26 -16.37
CA THR A 49 6.47 -2.17 -17.37
C THR A 49 7.82 -1.56 -17.80
N LEU A 50 8.90 -1.92 -17.10
CA LEU A 50 10.23 -1.35 -17.25
C LEU A 50 11.08 -2.02 -18.35
N GLY A 51 10.73 -3.24 -18.78
CA GLY A 51 11.53 -4.02 -19.74
C GLY A 51 12.96 -4.34 -19.26
N THR A 52 13.62 -5.31 -19.89
CA THR A 52 14.96 -5.78 -19.48
C THR A 52 16.02 -4.67 -19.53
N ASN A 53 15.98 -3.83 -20.57
CA ASN A 53 16.93 -2.71 -20.74
C ASN A 53 16.75 -1.64 -19.64
N GLY A 54 15.50 -1.34 -19.26
CA GLY A 54 15.22 -0.39 -18.18
C GLY A 54 15.68 -0.91 -16.82
N GLN A 55 15.46 -2.19 -16.54
CA GLN A 55 15.97 -2.85 -15.34
C GLN A 55 17.50 -2.83 -15.28
N GLN A 56 18.19 -3.19 -16.37
CA GLN A 56 19.65 -3.21 -16.43
C GLN A 56 20.26 -1.83 -16.19
N LYS A 57 19.68 -0.77 -16.77
CA LYS A 57 20.11 0.62 -16.53
C LYS A 57 19.99 1.04 -15.06
N ILE A 58 18.89 0.65 -14.39
CA ILE A 58 18.71 0.93 -12.96
C ILE A 58 19.73 0.13 -12.14
N ILE A 59 19.97 -1.14 -12.46
CA ILE A 59 20.98 -1.96 -11.77
C ILE A 59 22.38 -1.34 -11.90
N GLU A 60 22.75 -0.89 -13.10
CA GLU A 60 24.04 -0.20 -13.32
C GLU A 60 24.14 1.13 -12.54
N SER A 61 23.07 1.92 -12.48
CA SER A 61 23.05 3.16 -11.69
C SER A 61 23.19 2.88 -10.19
N LEU A 62 22.50 1.86 -9.69
CA LEU A 62 22.60 1.38 -8.32
C LEU A 62 24.02 0.92 -7.98
N ARG A 63 24.67 0.16 -8.86
CA ARG A 63 26.09 -0.25 -8.69
C ARG A 63 27.02 0.97 -8.55
N LYS A 64 26.85 1.98 -9.42
CA LYS A 64 27.64 3.22 -9.35
C LYS A 64 27.40 3.98 -8.03
N ARG A 65 26.14 4.08 -7.58
CA ARG A 65 25.77 4.73 -6.32
C ARG A 65 26.28 3.97 -5.10
N ALA A 66 26.21 2.65 -5.08
CA ALA A 66 26.76 1.78 -4.04
C ALA A 66 28.28 2.01 -3.87
N LYS A 67 29.04 2.02 -4.98
CA LYS A 67 30.47 2.30 -4.96
C LYS A 67 30.78 3.70 -4.40
N ASN A 68 29.98 4.70 -4.78
CA ASN A 68 30.13 6.06 -4.26
C ASN A 68 29.77 6.19 -2.78
N LEU A 69 28.72 5.50 -2.32
CA LEU A 69 28.33 5.46 -0.92
C LEU A 69 29.44 4.83 -0.07
N ARG A 70 29.98 3.68 -0.50
CA ARG A 70 31.09 2.99 0.17
C ARG A 70 32.34 3.89 0.29
N LYS A 71 32.65 4.67 -0.76
CA LYS A 71 33.75 5.66 -0.72
C LYS A 71 33.53 6.74 0.35
N VAL A 72 32.34 7.33 0.43
CA VAL A 72 32.04 8.35 1.47
C VAL A 72 32.04 7.72 2.86
N LEU A 73 31.45 6.54 3.01
CA LEU A 73 31.41 5.80 4.27
C LEU A 73 32.81 5.52 4.82
N ASN A 74 33.73 5.08 3.95
CA ASN A 74 35.12 4.83 4.35
C ASN A 74 35.83 6.13 4.80
N LYS A 75 35.58 7.26 4.12
CA LYS A 75 36.09 8.57 4.56
C LYS A 75 35.54 8.98 5.92
N TYR A 76 34.24 8.78 6.13
CA TYR A 76 33.57 9.04 7.40
C TYR A 76 34.17 8.19 8.52
N ASN A 77 34.21 6.87 8.36
CA ASN A 77 34.75 5.94 9.37
C ASN A 77 36.21 6.25 9.71
N LYS A 78 37.04 6.62 8.71
CA LYS A 78 38.43 7.04 8.93
C LYS A 78 38.51 8.30 9.79
N LYS A 79 37.69 9.32 9.53
CA LYS A 79 37.68 10.56 10.32
C LYS A 79 37.10 10.34 11.72
N ALA A 80 36.01 9.57 11.85
CA ALA A 80 35.42 9.21 13.13
C ALA A 80 36.42 8.45 14.02
N LYS A 81 37.13 7.45 13.46
CA LYS A 81 38.19 6.72 14.18
C LYS A 81 39.35 7.61 14.60
N SER A 82 39.78 8.52 13.73
CA SER A 82 40.85 9.48 14.03
C SER A 82 40.44 10.43 15.17
N PHE A 83 39.20 10.92 15.14
CA PHE A 83 38.65 11.78 16.18
C PHE A 83 38.55 11.06 17.53
N ALA A 84 37.97 9.86 17.56
CA ALA A 84 37.86 9.05 18.77
C ALA A 84 39.23 8.75 19.42
N ARG A 85 40.28 8.53 18.60
CA ARG A 85 41.63 8.31 19.10
C ARG A 85 42.27 9.56 19.71
N LEU A 86 41.97 10.74 19.17
CA LEU A 86 42.52 12.00 19.66
C LEU A 86 41.75 12.50 20.89
N ASN A 87 40.47 12.16 21.00
CA ASN A 87 39.54 12.67 22.01
C ASN A 87 38.79 11.52 22.71
N PRO A 88 39.48 10.69 23.52
CA PRO A 88 38.87 9.51 24.16
C PRO A 88 37.84 9.86 25.25
N GLU A 89 38.00 11.00 25.92
CA GLU A 89 37.10 11.46 27.00
C GLU A 89 35.80 12.08 26.48
N HIS A 90 35.71 12.33 25.17
CA HIS A 90 34.55 12.98 24.57
C HIS A 90 33.64 11.97 23.83
N PRO A 91 32.31 12.17 23.87
CA PRO A 91 31.39 11.44 23.02
C PRO A 91 31.81 11.56 21.55
N HIS A 92 31.99 10.42 20.88
CA HIS A 92 32.48 10.39 19.50
C HIS A 92 31.48 9.72 18.54
N PRO A 93 31.46 10.11 17.24
CA PRO A 93 30.58 9.51 16.25
C PRO A 93 30.81 7.99 16.11
N ARG A 94 29.72 7.20 16.08
CA ARG A 94 29.81 5.74 15.90
C ARG A 94 30.26 5.39 14.48
N GLN A 95 31.09 4.36 14.35
CA GLN A 95 31.42 3.77 13.04
C GLN A 95 30.32 2.80 12.62
N ILE A 96 30.12 2.63 11.31
CA ILE A 96 29.14 1.69 10.78
C ILE A 96 29.71 0.93 9.58
N LYS A 97 29.46 -0.39 9.51
CA LYS A 97 29.83 -1.18 8.33
C LYS A 97 28.83 -0.91 7.20
N TYR A 98 29.24 -1.22 5.98
CA TYR A 98 28.38 -1.02 4.82
C TYR A 98 27.12 -1.89 4.86
N ALA A 99 27.24 -3.16 5.27
CA ALA A 99 26.10 -4.05 5.45
C ALA A 99 25.11 -3.50 6.48
N ASP A 100 25.60 -3.11 7.66
CA ASP A 100 24.77 -2.52 8.72
C ASP A 100 24.09 -1.22 8.25
N LEU A 101 24.76 -0.39 7.44
CA LEU A 101 24.19 0.83 6.86
C LEU A 101 22.99 0.53 5.95
N MET A 102 23.04 -0.57 5.19
CA MET A 102 21.96 -0.97 4.29
C MET A 102 20.72 -1.47 5.01
N ASN A 103 20.89 -1.97 6.23
CA ASN A 103 19.81 -2.50 7.07
C ASN A 103 19.34 -1.49 8.13
N LEU A 104 19.80 -0.23 8.06
CA LEU A 104 19.35 0.79 9.01
C LEU A 104 17.89 1.18 8.75
N ASP A 105 17.11 1.18 9.83
CA ASP A 105 15.84 1.88 9.88
C ASP A 105 16.05 3.39 9.66
N ALA A 106 15.06 4.05 9.06
CA ALA A 106 15.00 5.51 8.94
C ALA A 106 15.07 6.21 10.32
N GLU A 107 14.58 5.55 11.37
CA GLU A 107 14.57 6.06 12.74
C GLU A 107 15.81 5.64 13.57
N ASP A 108 16.81 4.97 12.98
CA ASP A 108 17.99 4.53 13.71
C ASP A 108 18.74 5.73 14.35
N PRO A 109 19.23 5.62 15.61
CA PRO A 109 20.01 6.67 16.28
C PRO A 109 21.23 7.15 15.49
N PHE A 110 21.76 6.33 14.57
CA PHE A 110 22.81 6.73 13.64
C PHE A 110 22.44 8.01 12.90
N TRP A 111 21.19 8.21 12.50
CA TRP A 111 20.78 9.40 11.76
C TRP A 111 20.63 10.64 12.63
N ASN A 112 20.68 10.49 13.96
CA ASN A 112 20.60 11.60 14.90
C ASN A 112 21.88 12.45 14.87
N ASN A 113 21.71 13.77 14.70
CA ASN A 113 22.81 14.73 14.67
C ASN A 113 23.03 15.45 16.02
N GLY A 114 22.41 14.97 17.10
CA GLY A 114 22.50 15.56 18.44
C GLY A 114 23.94 15.85 18.86
N LEU A 115 24.84 14.89 18.66
CA LEU A 115 26.28 15.01 18.93
C LEU A 115 26.97 16.19 18.23
N PHE A 116 26.45 16.63 17.08
CA PHE A 116 27.06 17.69 16.26
C PHE A 116 26.41 19.06 16.45
N THR A 117 25.23 19.12 17.04
CA THR A 117 24.36 20.31 17.01
C THR A 117 23.95 20.81 18.37
N ASN A 118 23.87 19.94 19.38
CA ASN A 118 23.35 20.30 20.70
C ASN A 118 24.33 19.87 21.79
N GLU A 119 24.78 20.84 22.58
CA GLU A 119 25.79 20.65 23.61
C GLU A 119 25.29 19.77 24.76
N ASN A 120 25.57 18.47 24.73
CA ASN A 120 25.33 17.51 25.83
C ASN A 120 23.90 17.52 26.43
N GLU A 121 22.93 18.07 25.71
CA GLU A 121 21.54 18.08 26.13
C GLU A 121 21.03 16.64 26.26
N PRO A 122 20.25 16.30 27.29
CA PRO A 122 19.80 14.92 27.54
C PRO A 122 19.08 14.31 26.33
N TRP A 123 18.23 15.07 25.65
CA TRP A 123 17.53 14.59 24.45
C TRP A 123 18.45 14.37 23.23
N ALA A 124 19.68 14.92 23.23
CA ALA A 124 20.65 14.81 22.15
C ALA A 124 21.67 13.68 22.37
N VAL A 125 21.91 13.28 23.63
CA VAL A 125 22.96 12.31 24.00
C VAL A 125 22.43 11.11 24.80
N ASP A 126 21.49 11.30 25.73
CA ASP A 126 20.97 10.20 26.56
C ASP A 126 19.99 9.33 25.77
N SER A 127 20.33 8.04 25.64
CA SER A 127 19.53 7.08 24.88
C SER A 127 18.15 6.86 25.50
N ASN A 128 18.02 6.93 26.84
CA ASN A 128 16.73 6.75 27.50
C ASN A 128 15.78 7.90 27.20
N THR A 129 16.27 9.14 27.30
CA THR A 129 15.52 10.34 26.93
C THR A 129 15.09 10.31 25.46
N GLN A 130 16.00 9.93 24.55
CA GLN A 130 15.68 9.78 23.12
C GLN A 130 14.60 8.74 22.87
N ASN A 131 14.73 7.56 23.48
CA ASN A 131 13.75 6.49 23.36
C ASN A 131 12.40 6.93 23.93
N GLY A 132 12.37 7.61 25.08
CA GLY A 132 11.16 8.17 25.67
C GLY A 132 10.44 9.15 24.73
N ILE A 133 11.17 10.09 24.11
CA ILE A 133 10.61 11.03 23.12
C ILE A 133 10.03 10.27 21.92
N ARG A 134 10.75 9.26 21.40
CA ARG A 134 10.29 8.45 20.27
C ARG A 134 9.03 7.66 20.60
N TYR A 135 8.98 7.01 21.76
CA TYR A 135 7.80 6.27 22.21
C TYR A 135 6.60 7.20 22.43
N LEU A 136 6.81 8.38 23.02
CA LEU A 136 5.76 9.37 23.19
C LEU A 136 5.23 9.85 21.82
N ALA A 137 6.12 10.13 20.87
CA ALA A 137 5.73 10.53 19.52
C ALA A 137 4.97 9.40 18.78
N ALA A 138 5.43 8.15 18.90
CA ALA A 138 4.77 6.98 18.34
C ALA A 138 3.37 6.77 18.95
N MET A 139 3.24 6.92 20.28
CA MET A 139 1.95 6.85 20.98
C MET A 139 1.00 7.94 20.48
N ASN A 140 1.47 9.19 20.37
CA ASN A 140 0.66 10.31 19.87
C ASN A 140 0.21 10.10 18.42
N ARG A 141 1.11 9.59 17.56
CA ARG A 141 0.77 9.21 16.18
C ARG A 141 -0.25 8.08 16.14
N GLY A 142 -0.11 7.05 16.97
CA GLY A 142 -1.07 5.95 17.05
C GLY A 142 -2.46 6.42 17.47
N THR A 143 -2.54 7.34 18.44
CA THR A 143 -3.80 7.96 18.86
C THR A 143 -4.44 8.77 17.74
N GLU A 144 -3.64 9.59 17.02
CA GLU A 144 -4.13 10.37 15.88
C GLU A 144 -4.58 9.46 14.72
N GLU A 145 -3.83 8.40 14.43
CA GLU A 145 -4.18 7.45 13.36
C GLU A 145 -5.49 6.72 13.69
N LYS A 146 -5.67 6.27 14.93
CA LYS A 146 -6.93 5.70 15.39
C LYS A 146 -8.10 6.67 15.16
N ARG A 147 -7.91 7.96 15.45
CA ARG A 147 -8.92 9.00 15.23
C ARG A 147 -9.23 9.18 13.74
N ARG A 148 -8.21 9.19 12.88
CA ARG A 148 -8.34 9.30 11.42
C ARG A 148 -9.06 8.10 10.80
N LEU A 149 -8.75 6.88 11.24
CA LEU A 149 -9.49 5.69 10.82
C LEU A 149 -10.99 5.81 11.15
N GLY A 150 -11.31 6.35 12.34
CA GLY A 150 -12.69 6.67 12.71
C GLY A 150 -13.36 7.69 11.79
N TRP A 151 -12.62 8.67 11.28
CA TRP A 151 -13.10 9.67 10.32
C TRP A 151 -13.36 9.07 8.94
N GLU A 152 -12.40 8.31 8.43
CA GLU A 152 -12.49 7.69 7.11
C GLU A 152 -13.61 6.66 7.04
N VAL A 153 -13.82 5.87 8.10
CA VAL A 153 -14.96 4.93 8.16
C VAL A 153 -16.30 5.66 8.10
N ARG A 154 -16.48 6.76 8.85
CA ARG A 154 -17.72 7.56 8.79
C ARG A 154 -17.91 8.19 7.42
N ARG A 155 -16.84 8.64 6.78
CA ARG A 155 -16.87 9.19 5.42
C ARG A 155 -17.27 8.11 4.40
N ALA A 156 -16.70 6.92 4.49
CA ALA A 156 -17.04 5.78 3.64
C ALA A 156 -18.50 5.34 3.83
N MET A 157 -18.97 5.27 5.08
CA MET A 157 -20.37 4.97 5.39
C MET A 157 -21.32 6.02 4.82
N ARG A 158 -21.06 7.32 5.01
CA ARG A 158 -21.87 8.40 4.42
C ARG A 158 -21.92 8.30 2.90
N TRP A 159 -20.77 8.09 2.25
CA TRP A 159 -20.71 7.91 0.81
C TRP A 159 -21.58 6.74 0.34
N ALA A 160 -21.50 5.60 1.01
CA ALA A 160 -22.27 4.43 0.65
C ALA A 160 -23.78 4.66 0.87
N ILE A 161 -24.17 5.32 1.98
CA ILE A 161 -25.56 5.69 2.27
C ILE A 161 -26.13 6.63 1.19
N GLU A 162 -25.41 7.71 0.88
CA GLU A 162 -25.84 8.69 -0.13
C GLU A 162 -25.92 8.06 -1.52
N ARG A 163 -24.97 7.18 -1.84
CA ARG A 163 -24.97 6.43 -3.10
C ARG A 163 -26.16 5.48 -3.19
N HIS A 164 -26.47 4.76 -2.11
CA HIS A 164 -27.67 3.92 -2.02
C HIS A 164 -28.93 4.74 -2.29
N ASP A 165 -29.13 5.85 -1.56
CA ASP A 165 -30.33 6.68 -1.68
C ASP A 165 -30.48 7.26 -3.10
N SER A 166 -29.36 7.69 -3.69
CA SER A 166 -29.33 8.21 -5.07
C SER A 166 -29.69 7.13 -6.10
N LEU A 167 -29.09 5.94 -6.02
CA LEU A 167 -29.37 4.84 -6.94
C LEU A 167 -30.80 4.32 -6.81
N ARG A 168 -31.30 4.18 -5.58
CA ARG A 168 -32.68 3.79 -5.30
C ARG A 168 -33.66 4.82 -5.85
N GLY A 169 -33.45 6.10 -5.56
CA GLY A 169 -34.31 7.17 -6.08
C GLY A 169 -34.36 7.20 -7.61
N LEU A 170 -33.22 6.94 -8.28
CA LEU A 170 -33.20 6.80 -9.75
C LEU A 170 -33.98 5.58 -10.23
N LEU A 171 -33.82 4.43 -9.57
CA LEU A 171 -34.54 3.21 -9.93
C LEU A 171 -36.06 3.39 -9.76
N ASP A 172 -36.50 3.99 -8.66
CA ASP A 172 -37.91 4.28 -8.39
C ASP A 172 -38.49 5.25 -9.44
N THR A 173 -37.72 6.28 -9.80
CA THR A 173 -38.13 7.28 -10.81
C THR A 173 -38.29 6.65 -12.20
N ILE A 174 -37.35 5.78 -12.61
CA ILE A 174 -37.42 5.12 -13.92
C ILE A 174 -38.55 4.10 -13.96
N THR A 175 -38.77 3.36 -12.87
CA THR A 175 -39.83 2.35 -12.76
C THR A 175 -41.22 2.98 -12.74
N SER A 176 -41.37 4.13 -12.07
CA SER A 176 -42.63 4.87 -12.02
C SER A 176 -42.92 5.65 -13.32
N GLY A 177 -41.97 5.70 -14.26
CA GLY A 177 -42.10 6.45 -15.51
C GLY A 177 -42.13 7.98 -15.34
N THR A 178 -41.77 8.48 -14.15
CA THR A 178 -41.73 9.91 -13.84
C THR A 178 -40.59 10.60 -14.58
N ASP A 179 -40.88 11.74 -15.21
CA ASP A 179 -39.87 12.51 -15.94
C ASP A 179 -39.00 13.32 -14.96
N HIS A 180 -37.70 13.01 -14.90
CA HIS A 180 -36.75 13.70 -14.04
C HIS A 180 -35.45 13.95 -14.81
N GLU A 181 -34.86 15.14 -14.67
CA GLU A 181 -33.62 15.53 -15.36
C GLU A 181 -32.53 14.46 -15.36
N ARG A 182 -32.27 13.81 -14.21
CA ARG A 182 -31.23 12.77 -14.11
C ARG A 182 -31.56 11.50 -14.91
N THR A 183 -32.84 11.11 -14.98
CA THR A 183 -33.26 9.95 -15.78
C THR A 183 -33.28 10.30 -17.27
N ARG A 184 -33.59 11.55 -17.64
CA ARG A 184 -33.46 12.06 -19.02
C ARG A 184 -32.02 12.01 -19.50
N THR A 185 -31.05 12.41 -18.68
CA THR A 185 -29.62 12.32 -19.03
C THR A 185 -29.21 10.86 -19.27
N LEU A 186 -29.61 9.93 -18.39
CA LEU A 186 -29.29 8.51 -18.53
C LEU A 186 -29.94 7.90 -19.78
N LEU A 187 -31.23 8.16 -20.01
CA LEU A 187 -31.97 7.67 -21.19
C LEU A 187 -31.55 8.40 -22.49
N GLY A 188 -30.86 9.53 -22.38
CA GLY A 188 -30.25 10.26 -23.48
C GLY A 188 -28.82 9.80 -23.81
N HIS A 189 -28.30 8.78 -23.13
CA HIS A 189 -26.95 8.27 -23.42
C HIS A 189 -26.89 7.66 -24.82
N HIS A 190 -25.82 7.97 -25.57
CA HIS A 190 -25.65 7.54 -26.96
C HIS A 190 -25.79 6.01 -27.17
N THR A 191 -25.33 5.20 -26.23
CA THR A 191 -25.45 3.73 -26.23
C THR A 191 -26.88 3.23 -26.07
N LEU A 192 -27.75 4.02 -25.43
CA LEU A 192 -29.13 3.66 -25.11
C LEU A 192 -30.14 4.26 -26.11
N ILE A 193 -29.78 5.37 -26.77
CA ILE A 193 -30.62 6.07 -27.75
C ILE A 193 -30.98 5.20 -28.97
N SER A 194 -30.12 4.25 -29.34
CA SER A 194 -30.38 3.31 -30.44
C SER A 194 -31.49 2.30 -30.13
N LEU A 195 -31.87 2.14 -28.86
CA LEU A 195 -32.91 1.21 -28.43
C LEU A 195 -34.30 1.86 -28.43
N ASP A 196 -35.31 1.04 -28.68
CA ASP A 196 -36.73 1.38 -28.51
C ASP A 196 -37.00 1.94 -27.10
N PRO A 197 -37.91 2.91 -26.90
CA PRO A 197 -38.12 3.56 -25.60
C PRO A 197 -38.37 2.61 -24.42
N HIS A 198 -39.08 1.50 -24.67
CA HIS A 198 -39.31 0.46 -23.66
C HIS A 198 -38.03 -0.30 -23.31
N LYS A 199 -37.33 -0.84 -24.32
CA LYS A 199 -36.06 -1.58 -24.15
C LYS A 199 -34.97 -0.70 -23.54
N ARG A 200 -34.96 0.58 -23.90
CA ARG A 200 -34.07 1.60 -23.34
C ARG A 200 -34.27 1.75 -21.84
N ARG A 201 -35.52 1.82 -21.40
CA ARG A 201 -35.88 1.89 -19.99
C ARG A 201 -35.44 0.63 -19.24
N MET A 202 -35.73 -0.55 -19.78
CA MET A 202 -35.31 -1.81 -19.17
C MET A 202 -33.79 -1.91 -19.06
N ALA A 203 -33.04 -1.55 -20.11
CA ALA A 203 -31.59 -1.54 -20.09
C ALA A 203 -31.03 -0.56 -19.04
N ALA A 204 -31.61 0.65 -18.95
CA ALA A 204 -31.22 1.63 -17.94
C ALA A 204 -31.51 1.13 -16.52
N GLN A 205 -32.66 0.50 -16.29
CA GLN A 205 -33.01 -0.11 -15.00
C GLN A 205 -32.06 -1.25 -14.66
N ALA A 206 -31.73 -2.13 -15.60
CA ALA A 206 -30.81 -3.24 -15.37
C ALA A 206 -29.41 -2.75 -14.97
N VAL A 207 -28.90 -1.70 -15.63
CA VAL A 207 -27.60 -1.09 -15.28
C VAL A 207 -27.66 -0.45 -13.89
N LEU A 208 -28.71 0.30 -13.56
CA LEU A 208 -28.87 0.91 -12.24
C LEU A 208 -29.01 -0.14 -11.14
N HIS A 209 -29.81 -1.19 -11.39
CA HIS A 209 -29.97 -2.31 -10.47
C HIS A 209 -28.65 -3.01 -10.23
N SER A 210 -27.87 -3.27 -11.27
CA SER A 210 -26.51 -3.82 -11.16
C SER A 210 -25.61 -2.95 -10.28
N LYS A 211 -25.58 -1.63 -10.50
CA LYS A 211 -24.82 -0.69 -9.67
C LYS A 211 -25.33 -0.56 -8.23
N PHE A 212 -26.64 -0.75 -8.04
CA PHE A 212 -27.25 -0.81 -6.71
C PHE A 212 -26.84 -2.07 -5.95
N MET A 213 -26.80 -3.23 -6.63
CA MET A 213 -26.30 -4.49 -6.06
C MET A 213 -24.80 -4.42 -5.74
N GLU A 214 -23.98 -3.81 -6.60
CA GLU A 214 -22.56 -3.57 -6.29
C GLU A 214 -22.39 -2.75 -5.00
N ASN A 215 -23.19 -1.68 -4.84
CA ASN A 215 -23.16 -0.86 -3.64
C ASN A 215 -23.61 -1.65 -2.40
N TYR A 216 -24.67 -2.45 -2.50
CA TYR A 216 -25.11 -3.33 -1.43
C TYR A 216 -24.02 -4.32 -1.01
N ASN A 217 -23.36 -4.97 -1.97
CA ASN A 217 -22.29 -5.92 -1.68
C ASN A 217 -21.14 -5.27 -0.91
N LEU A 218 -20.79 -4.02 -1.26
CA LEU A 218 -19.84 -3.23 -0.48
C LEU A 218 -20.35 -2.96 0.94
N GLN A 219 -21.59 -2.48 1.08
CA GLN A 219 -22.20 -2.23 2.40
C GLN A 219 -22.23 -3.48 3.28
N ARG A 220 -22.57 -4.64 2.70
CA ARG A 220 -22.58 -5.94 3.39
C ARG A 220 -21.19 -6.36 3.85
N ALA A 221 -20.19 -6.27 2.98
CA ALA A 221 -18.80 -6.59 3.31
C ALA A 221 -18.25 -5.65 4.40
N TRP A 222 -18.64 -4.37 4.36
CA TRP A 222 -18.19 -3.35 5.29
C TRP A 222 -18.96 -3.32 6.60
N ASN A 223 -20.14 -3.94 6.68
CA ASN A 223 -21.06 -3.80 7.81
C ASN A 223 -20.38 -4.10 9.15
N ILE A 224 -19.75 -5.26 9.30
CA ILE A 224 -19.09 -5.64 10.56
C ILE A 224 -17.83 -4.79 10.82
N PRO A 225 -16.85 -4.70 9.88
CA PRO A 225 -15.63 -3.94 10.13
C PRO A 225 -15.89 -2.45 10.41
N CYS A 226 -16.78 -1.81 9.64
CA CYS A 226 -17.09 -0.40 9.84
C CYS A 226 -17.77 -0.15 11.18
N LEU A 227 -18.75 -0.97 11.59
CA LEU A 227 -19.39 -0.81 12.90
C LEU A 227 -18.40 -1.00 14.05
N GLN A 228 -17.47 -1.96 13.95
CA GLN A 228 -16.43 -2.15 14.95
C GLN A 228 -15.53 -0.91 15.10
N VAL A 229 -15.10 -0.32 13.99
CA VAL A 229 -14.28 0.91 14.03
C VAL A 229 -15.11 2.10 14.52
N PHE A 230 -16.38 2.18 14.09
CA PHE A 230 -17.32 3.23 14.50
C PHE A 230 -17.49 3.26 16.04
N ASP A 231 -17.64 2.09 16.67
CA ASP A 231 -17.81 1.94 18.12
C ASP A 231 -16.50 2.11 18.92
N LYS A 232 -15.36 1.70 18.35
CA LYS A 232 -14.04 1.77 19.01
C LYS A 232 -13.36 3.14 18.90
N THR A 233 -13.93 4.06 18.14
CA THR A 233 -13.40 5.41 17.91
C THR A 233 -14.26 6.47 18.59
N GLU A 234 -13.70 7.66 18.81
CA GLU A 234 -14.41 8.75 19.46
C GLU A 234 -15.66 9.17 18.67
N ARG A 235 -16.75 9.41 19.42
CA ARG A 235 -18.02 9.87 18.87
C ARG A 235 -17.86 11.22 18.17
N GLN A 236 -18.57 11.38 17.06
CA GLN A 236 -18.58 12.59 16.25
C GLN A 236 -19.99 13.10 16.02
N MET A 237 -20.07 14.36 15.58
CA MET A 237 -21.33 14.98 15.19
C MET A 237 -21.94 14.25 13.98
N GLY A 238 -23.22 13.90 14.09
CA GLY A 238 -23.96 13.18 13.06
C GLY A 238 -23.84 11.64 13.12
N ASP A 239 -23.14 11.08 14.11
CA ASP A 239 -23.00 9.62 14.24
C ASP A 239 -24.34 8.90 14.36
N ALA A 240 -25.27 9.47 15.13
CA ALA A 240 -26.61 8.89 15.29
C ALA A 240 -27.34 8.77 13.94
N GLU A 241 -27.26 9.81 13.09
CA GLU A 241 -27.89 9.81 11.77
C GLU A 241 -27.24 8.77 10.84
N ILE A 242 -25.91 8.68 10.83
CA ILE A 242 -25.19 7.68 10.02
C ILE A 242 -25.59 6.28 10.44
N GLN A 243 -25.59 6.01 11.76
CA GLN A 243 -25.91 4.69 12.29
C GLN A 243 -27.37 4.31 12.00
N GLU A 244 -28.32 5.23 12.21
CA GLU A 244 -29.73 5.01 11.92
C GLU A 244 -29.95 4.70 10.43
N ARG A 245 -29.41 5.52 9.54
CA ARG A 245 -29.56 5.35 8.08
C ARG A 245 -28.87 4.08 7.58
N TRP A 246 -27.66 3.78 8.08
CA TRP A 246 -26.95 2.56 7.75
C TRP A 246 -27.76 1.31 8.12
N LEU A 247 -28.25 1.24 9.37
CA LEU A 247 -29.06 0.11 9.84
C LEU A 247 -30.39 0.01 9.09
N ALA A 248 -31.03 1.13 8.75
CA ALA A 248 -32.25 1.14 7.97
C ALA A 248 -32.04 0.56 6.56
N GLN A 249 -30.94 0.93 5.89
CA GLN A 249 -30.59 0.39 4.58
C GLN A 249 -30.24 -1.11 4.65
N MET A 250 -29.49 -1.55 5.66
CA MET A 250 -29.21 -2.98 5.85
C MET A 250 -30.49 -3.79 6.07
N LYS A 251 -31.40 -3.31 6.92
CA LYS A 251 -32.72 -3.94 7.14
C LYS A 251 -33.57 -3.97 5.88
N PHE A 252 -33.52 -2.93 5.04
CA PHE A 252 -34.24 -2.91 3.78
C PHE A 252 -33.81 -4.07 2.89
N PHE A 253 -32.51 -4.37 2.81
CA PHE A 253 -32.01 -5.50 2.04
C PHE A 253 -32.38 -6.85 2.67
N ASP A 254 -32.22 -6.99 3.98
CA ASP A 254 -32.60 -8.23 4.67
C ASP A 254 -34.08 -8.56 4.42
N ASN A 255 -34.97 -7.56 4.50
CA ASN A 255 -36.39 -7.76 4.20
C ASN A 255 -36.65 -7.99 2.70
N GLY A 256 -36.01 -7.20 1.83
CA GLY A 256 -36.24 -7.27 0.38
C GLY A 256 -35.86 -8.61 -0.24
N PHE A 257 -34.73 -9.18 0.19
CA PHE A 257 -34.22 -10.46 -0.31
C PHE A 257 -34.85 -11.66 0.40
N ASN A 258 -35.08 -11.60 1.72
CA ASN A 258 -35.70 -12.71 2.43
C ASN A 258 -37.19 -12.89 2.07
N HIS A 259 -37.87 -11.84 1.61
CA HIS A 259 -39.26 -11.91 1.17
C HIS A 259 -39.41 -12.11 -0.36
N GLY A 260 -38.31 -12.34 -1.09
CA GLY A 260 -38.34 -12.63 -2.53
C GLY A 260 -38.80 -11.45 -3.41
N THR A 261 -38.82 -10.24 -2.86
CA THR A 261 -39.28 -9.01 -3.55
C THR A 261 -38.18 -8.31 -4.34
N ALA A 262 -36.92 -8.70 -4.15
CA ALA A 262 -35.76 -8.17 -4.87
C ALA A 262 -34.84 -9.31 -5.31
N SER A 263 -34.29 -9.22 -6.52
CA SER A 263 -33.29 -10.18 -7.00
C SER A 263 -31.89 -9.79 -6.54
N MET A 264 -31.12 -10.76 -6.05
CA MET A 264 -29.70 -10.57 -5.76
C MET A 264 -28.82 -10.63 -7.02
N ILE A 265 -29.39 -11.00 -8.16
CA ILE A 265 -28.67 -11.10 -9.42
C ILE A 265 -28.57 -9.69 -10.03
N PRO A 266 -27.34 -9.17 -10.28
CA PRO A 266 -27.17 -7.84 -10.86
C PRO A 266 -27.92 -7.69 -12.18
N GLY A 267 -28.79 -6.69 -12.26
CA GLY A 267 -29.58 -6.40 -13.47
C GLY A 267 -30.81 -7.29 -13.69
N ASP A 268 -31.06 -8.26 -12.81
CA ASP A 268 -32.29 -9.05 -12.81
C ASP A 268 -33.41 -8.26 -12.13
N LEU A 269 -34.43 -7.91 -12.90
CA LEU A 269 -35.60 -7.19 -12.41
C LEU A 269 -36.78 -8.16 -12.45
N PRO A 270 -37.60 -8.24 -11.38
CA PRO A 270 -38.82 -9.04 -11.46
C PRO A 270 -39.65 -8.54 -12.65
N VAL A 271 -39.89 -9.46 -13.59
CA VAL A 271 -40.65 -9.19 -14.81
C VAL A 271 -42.07 -8.81 -14.39
N ILE A 272 -42.37 -7.51 -14.41
CA ILE A 272 -43.75 -7.04 -14.23
C ILE A 272 -44.44 -7.23 -15.58
N GLY A 273 -45.10 -8.37 -15.72
CA GLY A 273 -46.08 -8.65 -16.76
C GLY A 273 -45.50 -9.26 -18.03
N GLU A 274 -45.44 -10.60 -18.07
CA GLU A 274 -45.97 -11.39 -19.18
C GLU A 274 -46.02 -12.86 -18.73
N ASP A 275 -47.21 -13.44 -18.82
CA ASP A 275 -47.46 -14.86 -18.64
C ASP A 275 -46.74 -15.69 -19.72
N ASN A 276 -46.41 -16.92 -19.32
CA ASN A 276 -46.10 -18.11 -20.12
C ASN A 276 -44.64 -18.51 -20.38
N GLU A 277 -44.38 -19.70 -19.79
CA GLU A 277 -43.74 -20.87 -20.40
C GLU A 277 -42.22 -20.92 -20.43
N ARG A 278 -41.68 -21.65 -19.44
CA ARG A 278 -40.38 -22.30 -19.48
C ARG A 278 -40.29 -23.23 -20.69
N PRO A 279 -39.14 -23.25 -21.37
CA PRO A 279 -38.62 -24.50 -21.90
C PRO A 279 -37.33 -24.87 -21.15
N ASP A 280 -37.37 -26.04 -20.53
CA ASP A 280 -36.18 -26.84 -20.29
C ASP A 280 -35.40 -26.98 -21.60
N ASN A 281 -34.07 -26.91 -21.54
CA ASN A 281 -33.18 -27.72 -22.37
C ASN A 281 -31.76 -27.66 -21.81
N ASP A 282 -31.39 -28.77 -21.18
CA ASP A 282 -30.02 -29.26 -21.07
C ASP A 282 -29.32 -29.22 -22.43
N VAL A 283 -28.13 -28.63 -22.53
CA VAL A 283 -27.09 -29.08 -23.47
C VAL A 283 -25.71 -28.85 -22.86
N ASP A 284 -25.13 -29.98 -22.50
CA ASP A 284 -23.74 -30.44 -22.58
C ASP A 284 -22.56 -29.46 -22.54
N ARG A 285 -21.70 -29.86 -21.61
CA ARG A 285 -20.29 -29.56 -21.38
C ARG A 285 -19.46 -30.16 -22.51
N ASP A 286 -18.66 -29.34 -23.18
CA ASP A 286 -17.47 -29.81 -23.89
C ASP A 286 -16.25 -28.98 -23.49
N GLN A 287 -15.20 -29.71 -23.15
CA GLN A 287 -13.95 -29.31 -22.54
C GLN A 287 -12.88 -29.71 -23.55
N GLU A 288 -12.26 -28.74 -24.22
CA GLU A 288 -11.15 -29.00 -25.14
C GLU A 288 -9.82 -28.65 -24.47
N ASP A 289 -9.08 -29.71 -24.16
CA ASP A 289 -7.65 -29.72 -23.85
C ASP A 289 -6.85 -29.43 -25.13
N ILE A 290 -5.83 -28.56 -25.05
CA ILE A 290 -4.74 -28.54 -26.04
C ILE A 290 -3.39 -28.52 -25.32
N GLU A 291 -2.56 -29.42 -25.83
CA GLU A 291 -1.33 -30.04 -25.34
C GLU A 291 -0.08 -29.16 -25.48
N HIS A 292 0.91 -29.49 -24.65
CA HIS A 292 2.27 -28.95 -24.61
C HIS A 292 3.03 -29.13 -25.92
N GLY A 293 3.83 -28.12 -26.29
CA GLY A 293 4.94 -28.25 -27.24
C GLY A 293 6.17 -27.53 -26.68
N GLU A 294 7.13 -28.30 -26.20
CA GLU A 294 8.50 -27.87 -25.90
C GLU A 294 9.28 -27.70 -27.21
N GLU A 295 10.12 -26.67 -27.33
CA GLU A 295 11.36 -26.70 -28.12
C GLU A 295 12.22 -25.45 -27.85
N GLU A 296 13.36 -25.65 -27.18
CA GLU A 296 14.63 -24.94 -27.38
C GLU A 296 15.62 -26.00 -27.96
N PRO A 297 16.76 -25.67 -28.63
CA PRO A 297 17.67 -24.57 -28.30
C PRO A 297 18.45 -23.94 -29.49
N ALA A 298 19.23 -22.88 -29.23
CA ALA A 298 20.53 -22.67 -29.89
C ALA A 298 21.45 -21.75 -29.08
N ALA A 299 22.62 -22.26 -28.73
CA ALA A 299 23.71 -21.60 -28.03
C ALA A 299 24.48 -20.61 -28.92
N ILE A 300 24.98 -19.54 -28.32
CA ILE A 300 26.27 -18.93 -28.71
C ILE A 300 27.05 -18.59 -27.43
N ASP A 301 28.24 -19.19 -27.38
CA ASP A 301 29.36 -18.99 -26.46
C ASP A 301 30.05 -17.66 -26.75
N ASP A 302 30.42 -16.91 -25.71
CA ASP A 302 31.65 -16.11 -25.70
C ASP A 302 32.05 -15.86 -24.24
N LYS A 303 33.24 -16.36 -23.91
CA LYS A 303 33.89 -16.32 -22.61
C LYS A 303 34.61 -14.98 -22.36
N GLU A 304 34.78 -14.71 -21.08
CA GLU A 304 35.92 -14.08 -20.37
C GLU A 304 35.47 -12.98 -19.41
N ASP A 305 35.42 -13.29 -18.12
CA ASP A 305 36.47 -12.89 -17.17
C ASP A 305 36.11 -13.39 -15.76
N ASP A 306 36.74 -14.52 -15.39
CA ASP A 306 36.65 -15.16 -14.08
C ASP A 306 37.46 -14.34 -13.05
N GLU A 307 36.81 -13.44 -12.31
CA GLU A 307 37.28 -13.00 -10.97
C GLU A 307 36.26 -12.19 -10.15
N ASP A 308 35.06 -11.91 -10.67
CA ASP A 308 34.01 -11.11 -9.98
C ASP A 308 32.83 -11.94 -9.42
N ASP A 309 32.82 -13.26 -9.62
CA ASP A 309 31.66 -14.12 -9.34
C ASP A 309 31.31 -14.23 -7.84
N GLU A 310 32.30 -14.21 -6.94
CA GLU A 310 32.02 -14.32 -5.50
C GLU A 310 31.30 -13.07 -4.95
N TYR A 311 31.68 -11.87 -5.42
CA TYR A 311 31.05 -10.61 -5.05
C TYR A 311 29.68 -10.42 -5.73
N MET A 312 29.54 -10.90 -6.96
CA MET A 312 28.29 -10.89 -7.71
C MET A 312 27.27 -11.85 -7.09
N GLN A 313 27.71 -13.02 -6.63
CA GLN A 313 26.88 -13.97 -5.91
C GLN A 313 26.46 -13.41 -4.54
N GLU A 314 27.34 -12.71 -3.80
CA GLU A 314 27.01 -12.17 -2.48
C GLU A 314 25.99 -11.02 -2.54
N VAL A 315 26.07 -10.15 -3.56
CA VAL A 315 25.10 -9.07 -3.79
C VAL A 315 23.79 -9.60 -4.36
N ALA A 316 23.84 -10.57 -5.28
CA ALA A 316 22.66 -11.24 -5.80
C ALA A 316 21.97 -12.05 -4.68
N ASN A 317 22.71 -12.77 -3.85
CA ASN A 317 22.20 -13.50 -2.70
C ASN A 317 21.61 -12.57 -1.65
N MET A 318 22.23 -11.42 -1.32
CA MET A 318 21.60 -10.44 -0.40
C MET A 318 20.32 -9.80 -0.97
N LEU A 319 20.24 -9.63 -2.29
CA LEU A 319 19.03 -9.12 -2.94
C LEU A 319 17.95 -10.20 -3.01
N ASN A 320 18.34 -11.45 -3.26
CA ASN A 320 17.46 -12.60 -3.42
C ASN A 320 17.00 -13.16 -2.06
N GLU A 321 17.82 -13.14 -1.02
CA GLU A 321 17.45 -13.54 0.35
C GLU A 321 16.42 -12.57 0.94
N ASN A 322 16.56 -11.26 0.71
CA ASN A 322 15.55 -10.29 1.12
C ASN A 322 14.26 -10.43 0.31
N MET A 323 14.36 -10.69 -1.00
CA MET A 323 13.19 -10.90 -1.85
C MET A 323 12.48 -12.23 -1.54
N MET A 324 13.21 -13.30 -1.27
CA MET A 324 12.68 -14.62 -0.93
C MET A 324 12.18 -14.69 0.52
N ALA A 325 12.76 -13.94 1.46
CA ALA A 325 12.25 -13.83 2.83
C ALA A 325 10.97 -12.97 2.89
N GLU A 326 10.84 -11.95 2.04
CA GLU A 326 9.57 -11.21 1.86
C GLU A 326 8.50 -12.12 1.23
N ILE A 327 8.86 -12.95 0.23
CA ILE A 327 7.94 -13.92 -0.39
C ILE A 327 7.56 -15.07 0.58
N ALA A 328 8.50 -15.57 1.39
CA ALA A 328 8.23 -16.66 2.33
C ALA A 328 7.39 -16.20 3.54
N ASN A 329 7.56 -14.96 4.01
CA ASN A 329 6.75 -14.39 5.08
C ASN A 329 5.34 -13.96 4.61
N GLU A 330 5.13 -13.72 3.32
CA GLU A 330 3.80 -13.51 2.74
C GLU A 330 3.04 -14.83 2.45
N ALA A 331 3.75 -15.96 2.38
CA ALA A 331 3.14 -17.28 2.16
C ALA A 331 2.66 -17.98 3.45
N ASP A 332 3.10 -17.53 4.64
CA ASP A 332 2.80 -18.19 5.93
C ASP A 332 1.64 -17.54 6.73
N TYR A 333 1.00 -16.49 6.20
CA TYR A 333 -0.28 -15.97 6.73
C TYR A 333 -1.49 -16.67 6.07
N GLY A 334 -1.42 -17.99 5.95
CA GLY A 334 -2.37 -18.74 5.14
C GLY A 334 -2.64 -20.18 5.56
N VAL A 335 -2.28 -20.63 6.77
CA VAL A 335 -2.83 -21.89 7.34
C VAL A 335 -2.89 -21.78 8.87
N ASP A 336 -3.98 -21.22 9.39
CA ASP A 336 -4.45 -21.65 10.72
C ASP A 336 -4.90 -23.11 10.57
N LYS A 337 -4.15 -24.01 11.20
CA LYS A 337 -4.60 -25.37 11.48
C LYS A 337 -5.75 -25.29 12.47
N ASP A 338 -6.93 -25.72 12.01
CA ASP A 338 -7.97 -26.20 12.89
C ASP A 338 -7.42 -27.39 13.71
N ASP A 339 -7.28 -27.18 15.02
CA ASP A 339 -7.20 -28.24 16.01
C ASP A 339 -8.63 -28.75 16.30
N TYR A 340 -8.96 -29.93 15.76
CA TYR A 340 -9.91 -30.87 16.35
C TYR A 340 -9.30 -32.28 16.27
N GLU A 341 -8.67 -32.70 17.37
CA GLU A 341 -8.94 -33.98 18.06
C GLU A 341 -8.43 -33.94 19.51
#